data_AF-A0A9E6XVN3-F1
#
_entry.id   AF-A0A9E6XVN3-F1
#
_cell.length_a   1.000
_cell.length_b   1.000
_cell.length_c   1.000
_cell.angle_alpha   90.00
_cell.angle_beta   90.00
_cell.angle_gamma   90.00
#
_symmetry.space_group_name_H-M   'P 1'
#
loop_
_entity.id
_entity.type
_entity.pdbx_description
1 polymer ?
#
loop_
_entity_poly.entity_id
_entity_poly.type
_entity_poly.pdbx_seq_one_letter_code
_entity_poly.pdbx_strand_id
1 'polypeptide(L)'
;MDLESLRPPKIVAVHLNFRSRAEQRGRFPAHPSYFLKPSSSISRDGAPVVRPRGCELLVLEGEIGVVIGTRARNVTPQEGAAHVGWITAANDFGVYDFRWADRGSNVLAKGQDGFTPIGPRLVPAGELDLGALVLRTRVNGETVQEDSSANLIYDFGALVADLSRLMTLEPGDLILTGTPAGSQPVQPGDVVEVEIDGVGTLRNEIAEAETELAHYGAMPKVSPQVRADAYNAPVAREHELSAQARHALNSVSTATLTVQLRKRGIANTFLGGLKPARPDLRLLGYAHTLRYVAMREDVVKAQSATGELNAQKATIESLTADEVLVIEARDEAGAGTIGDILAMRALRRGATGIVTDGGVRDSPSFGELDVPTYYRAPHAAVLGLKHFPLEDNVPVTCAGVLVMPGDVMVGDAEGVLVIPAALAEEVALDALEQERREEWALERVTAGESVRDTYPLAKDRLPEYEAWRAAKEES
;
A
#
# COMPACT_ATOMS: atom_id res chain seq x y z
N MET A 1 -2.09 39.34 -18.37
CA MET A 1 -3.29 38.55 -18.02
C MET A 1 -3.51 38.71 -16.52
N ASP A 2 -4.73 38.83 -16.05
CA ASP A 2 -5.06 38.84 -14.62
C ASP A 2 -5.82 37.56 -14.23
N LEU A 3 -5.83 37.23 -12.94
CA LEU A 3 -6.42 35.97 -12.46
C LEU A 3 -7.92 35.91 -12.75
N GLU A 4 -8.63 37.04 -12.61
CA GLU A 4 -10.08 37.14 -12.77
C GLU A 4 -10.54 36.87 -14.21
N SER A 5 -9.73 37.27 -15.20
CA SER A 5 -10.00 37.06 -16.63
C SER A 5 -9.50 35.71 -17.15
N LEU A 6 -8.62 35.01 -16.42
CA LEU A 6 -8.11 33.71 -16.84
C LEU A 6 -9.27 32.70 -16.96
N ARG A 7 -9.47 32.18 -18.17
CA ARG A 7 -10.39 31.08 -18.48
C ARG A 7 -9.60 30.04 -19.29
N PRO A 8 -8.95 29.07 -18.64
CA PRO A 8 -8.10 28.13 -19.34
C PRO A 8 -8.90 27.36 -20.40
N PRO A 9 -8.53 27.42 -21.69
CA PRO A 9 -9.20 26.64 -22.72
C PRO A 9 -9.10 25.13 -22.46
N LYS A 10 -7.99 24.72 -21.84
CA LYS A 10 -7.76 23.37 -21.34
C LYS A 10 -6.92 23.41 -20.07
N ILE A 11 -7.13 22.39 -19.24
CA ILE A 11 -6.35 22.12 -18.04
C ILE A 11 -5.74 20.74 -18.21
N VAL A 12 -4.41 20.69 -18.26
CA VAL A 12 -3.65 19.45 -18.34
C VAL A 12 -3.03 19.20 -16.98
N ALA A 13 -3.29 18.05 -16.38
CA ALA A 13 -2.73 17.69 -15.09
C ALA A 13 -1.74 16.53 -15.25
N VAL A 14 -0.61 16.59 -14.56
CA VAL A 14 0.44 15.59 -14.62
C VAL A 14 0.24 14.55 -13.51
N HIS A 15 0.21 13.28 -13.87
CA HIS A 15 0.28 12.23 -12.87
C HIS A 15 1.70 12.14 -12.32
N LEU A 16 1.84 12.19 -11.00
CA LEU A 16 3.05 11.81 -10.25
C LEU A 16 4.35 12.47 -10.76
N ASN A 17 4.58 13.72 -10.36
CA ASN A 17 5.74 14.49 -10.81
C ASN A 17 6.66 14.99 -9.70
N PHE A 18 6.34 14.76 -8.42
CA PHE A 18 7.26 15.04 -7.31
C PHE A 18 7.97 13.76 -6.87
N ARG A 19 9.29 13.84 -6.62
CA ARG A 19 10.07 12.70 -6.12
C ARG A 19 9.53 12.17 -4.80
N SER A 20 9.17 13.04 -3.86
CA SER A 20 8.56 12.67 -2.57
C SER A 20 7.29 11.82 -2.75
N ARG A 21 6.41 12.21 -3.69
CA ARG A 21 5.19 11.47 -4.00
C ARG A 21 5.47 10.14 -4.70
N ALA A 22 6.47 10.11 -5.60
CA ALA A 22 6.92 8.88 -6.26
C ALA A 22 7.48 7.86 -5.27
N GLU A 23 8.26 8.31 -4.29
CA GLU A 23 8.77 7.50 -3.18
C GLU A 23 7.62 6.97 -2.31
N GLN A 24 6.67 7.83 -1.91
CA GLN A 24 5.50 7.42 -1.14
C GLN A 24 4.65 6.36 -1.86
N ARG A 25 4.57 6.42 -3.20
CA ARG A 25 3.84 5.47 -4.03
C ARG A 25 4.67 4.26 -4.47
N GLY A 26 5.98 4.23 -4.18
CA GLY A 26 6.89 3.19 -4.66
C GLY A 26 7.00 3.10 -6.19
N ARG A 27 6.66 4.18 -6.92
CA ARG A 27 6.60 4.20 -8.39
C ARG A 27 7.33 5.42 -8.94
N PHE A 28 8.31 5.20 -9.81
CA PHE A 28 8.99 6.26 -10.55
C PHE A 28 8.66 6.13 -12.04
N PRO A 29 7.83 7.01 -12.61
CA PRO A 29 7.53 6.96 -14.03
C PRO A 29 8.79 7.24 -14.86
N ALA A 30 8.96 6.52 -15.98
CA ALA A 30 10.03 6.78 -16.94
C ALA A 30 9.68 7.97 -17.85
N HIS A 31 8.39 8.20 -18.09
CA HIS A 31 7.85 9.30 -18.90
C HIS A 31 6.67 9.97 -18.18
N PRO A 32 6.44 11.28 -18.37
CA PRO A 32 5.27 11.94 -17.81
C PRO A 32 3.99 11.35 -18.42
N SER A 33 2.92 11.34 -17.63
CA SER A 33 1.59 10.96 -18.10
C SER A 33 0.57 11.98 -17.62
N TYR A 34 -0.50 12.16 -18.38
CA TYR A 34 -1.39 13.30 -18.20
C TYR A 34 -2.86 12.89 -18.22
N PHE A 35 -3.69 13.74 -17.65
CA PHE A 35 -5.14 13.72 -17.83
C PHE A 35 -5.66 15.14 -18.01
N LEU A 36 -6.90 15.26 -18.46
CA LEU A 36 -7.55 16.55 -18.66
C LEU A 36 -8.55 16.79 -17.54
N LYS A 37 -8.57 18.01 -17.02
CA LYS A 37 -9.66 18.51 -16.19
C LYS A 37 -10.54 19.44 -17.02
N PRO A 38 -11.87 19.34 -16.91
CA PRO A 38 -12.77 20.25 -17.60
C PRO A 38 -12.59 21.66 -17.05
N SER A 39 -12.64 22.68 -17.91
CA SER A 39 -12.50 24.07 -17.49
C SER A 39 -13.57 24.55 -16.51
N SER A 40 -14.73 23.87 -16.44
CA SER A 40 -15.78 24.13 -15.44
C SER A 40 -15.36 23.79 -14.01
N SER A 41 -14.34 22.95 -13.84
CA SER A 41 -13.78 22.64 -12.51
C SER A 41 -13.04 23.81 -11.86
N ILE A 42 -12.71 24.87 -12.60
CA ILE A 42 -12.01 26.04 -12.03
C ILE A 42 -12.87 26.73 -10.97
N SER A 43 -12.26 26.97 -9.81
CA SER A 43 -12.77 27.87 -8.78
C SER A 43 -11.68 28.86 -8.34
N ARG A 44 -12.05 29.81 -7.49
CA ARG A 44 -11.16 30.90 -7.05
C ARG A 44 -10.82 30.79 -5.58
N ASP A 45 -9.83 31.56 -5.18
CA ASP A 45 -9.54 31.82 -3.77
C ASP A 45 -10.81 32.23 -3.01
N GLY A 46 -11.01 31.62 -1.85
CA GLY A 46 -12.17 31.82 -0.98
C GLY A 46 -13.44 31.08 -1.41
N ALA A 47 -13.54 30.54 -2.62
CA ALA A 47 -14.71 29.76 -3.03
C ALA A 47 -14.75 28.40 -2.31
N PRO A 48 -15.93 27.91 -1.87
CA PRO A 48 -16.01 26.60 -1.24
C PRO A 48 -15.75 25.48 -2.25
N VAL A 49 -15.10 24.41 -1.79
CA VAL A 49 -14.97 23.14 -2.53
C VAL A 49 -16.02 22.17 -1.99
N VAL A 50 -16.96 21.79 -2.84
CA VAL A 50 -18.15 21.04 -2.40
C VAL A 50 -17.95 19.54 -2.59
N ARG A 51 -17.83 18.78 -1.50
CA ARG A 51 -17.85 17.32 -1.54
C ARG A 51 -19.26 16.81 -1.89
N PRO A 52 -19.45 15.95 -2.90
CA PRO A 52 -20.73 15.29 -3.14
C PRO A 52 -21.20 14.50 -1.93
N ARG A 53 -22.49 14.59 -1.61
CA ARG A 53 -23.07 13.77 -0.54
C ARG A 53 -23.04 12.30 -0.93
N GLY A 54 -22.60 11.45 0.00
CA GLY A 54 -22.38 10.03 -0.20
C GLY A 54 -20.94 9.66 -0.61
N CYS A 55 -20.07 10.63 -0.88
CA CYS A 55 -18.63 10.42 -0.98
C CYS A 55 -17.94 10.60 0.37
N GLU A 56 -16.95 9.77 0.66
CA GLU A 56 -16.14 9.83 1.88
C GLU A 56 -14.77 10.49 1.63
N LEU A 57 -14.17 10.27 0.45
CA LEU A 57 -12.75 10.50 0.19
C LEU A 57 -12.51 11.63 -0.81
N LEU A 58 -12.90 12.87 -0.45
CA LEU A 58 -12.45 14.07 -1.15
C LEU A 58 -11.00 14.36 -0.76
N VAL A 59 -10.07 14.19 -1.69
CA VAL A 59 -8.62 14.31 -1.43
C VAL A 59 -8.08 15.62 -1.98
N LEU A 60 -7.26 16.30 -1.18
CA LEU A 60 -6.49 17.47 -1.59
C LEU A 60 -5.22 17.04 -2.33
N GLU A 61 -4.82 17.83 -3.32
CA GLU A 61 -3.55 17.68 -4.03
C GLU A 61 -3.05 19.09 -4.35
N GLY A 62 -2.32 19.74 -3.42
CA GLY A 62 -1.75 21.06 -3.68
C GLY A 62 -0.70 20.98 -4.78
N GLU A 63 -0.73 21.91 -5.73
CA GLU A 63 0.13 21.92 -6.91
C GLU A 63 0.58 23.33 -7.31
N ILE A 64 1.64 23.40 -8.11
CA ILE A 64 2.06 24.61 -8.82
C ILE A 64 1.29 24.66 -10.14
N GLY A 65 0.50 25.72 -10.33
CA GLY A 65 -0.22 25.97 -11.58
C GLY A 65 0.65 26.79 -12.54
N VAL A 66 0.95 26.23 -13.71
CA VAL A 66 1.69 26.88 -14.79
C VAL A 66 0.71 27.37 -15.87
N VAL A 67 0.66 28.67 -16.12
CA VAL A 67 -0.16 29.25 -17.18
C VAL A 67 0.72 29.59 -18.38
N ILE A 68 0.34 29.07 -19.55
CA ILE A 68 1.06 29.30 -20.80
C ILE A 68 0.91 30.76 -21.25
N GLY A 69 2.03 31.42 -21.52
CA GLY A 69 2.09 32.82 -21.93
C GLY A 69 2.08 33.02 -23.45
N THR A 70 2.71 32.11 -24.17
CA THR A 70 2.83 32.16 -25.64
C THR A 70 2.60 30.77 -26.22
N ARG A 71 2.05 30.73 -27.45
CA ARG A 71 1.75 29.48 -28.15
C ARG A 71 3.01 28.61 -28.26
N ALA A 72 2.92 27.34 -27.85
CA ALA A 72 3.99 26.36 -27.96
C ALA A 72 3.56 25.16 -28.82
N ARG A 73 4.43 24.75 -29.74
CA ARG A 73 4.25 23.55 -30.58
C ARG A 73 5.60 23.02 -31.02
N ASN A 74 5.86 21.73 -30.77
CA ASN A 74 7.11 21.05 -31.09
C ASN A 74 8.36 21.77 -30.55
N VAL A 75 8.29 22.27 -29.32
CA VAL A 75 9.42 22.98 -28.70
C VAL A 75 10.32 22.00 -27.94
N THR A 76 11.60 22.35 -27.82
CA THR A 76 12.55 21.62 -26.96
C THR A 76 12.32 21.96 -25.48
N PRO A 77 12.81 21.14 -24.52
CA PRO A 77 12.71 21.47 -23.09
C PRO A 77 13.27 22.84 -22.71
N GLN A 78 14.39 23.25 -23.33
CA GLN A 78 15.01 24.55 -23.11
C GLN A 78 14.14 25.70 -23.61
N GLU A 79 13.48 25.52 -24.76
CA GLU A 79 12.53 26.50 -25.31
C GLU A 79 11.22 26.52 -24.51
N GLY A 80 10.78 25.36 -24.01
CA GLY A 80 9.52 25.18 -23.27
C GLY A 80 9.39 26.11 -22.07
N ALA A 81 10.47 26.33 -21.32
CA ALA A 81 10.48 27.23 -20.18
C ALA A 81 10.12 28.69 -20.56
N ALA A 82 10.49 29.15 -21.75
CA ALA A 82 10.18 30.50 -22.23
C ALA A 82 8.69 30.72 -22.57
N HIS A 83 7.92 29.63 -22.67
CA HIS A 83 6.48 29.68 -22.90
C HIS A 83 5.67 29.77 -21.60
N VAL A 84 6.30 29.57 -20.44
CA VAL A 84 5.64 29.73 -19.13
C VAL A 84 5.43 31.22 -18.87
N GLY A 85 4.18 31.66 -18.87
CA GLY A 85 3.81 33.07 -18.72
C GLY A 85 3.61 33.47 -17.27
N TRP A 86 2.89 32.65 -16.51
CA TRP A 86 2.54 32.94 -15.12
C TRP A 86 2.51 31.68 -14.26
N ILE A 87 2.73 31.90 -12.96
CA ILE A 87 2.59 30.89 -11.91
C ILE A 87 1.44 31.29 -10.98
N THR A 88 0.68 30.30 -10.51
CA THR A 88 -0.35 30.43 -9.47
C THR A 88 -0.33 29.22 -8.55
N ALA A 89 -0.89 29.34 -7.34
CA ALA A 89 -1.17 28.15 -6.53
C ALA A 89 -2.44 27.48 -7.03
N ALA A 90 -2.47 26.15 -7.00
CA ALA A 90 -3.60 25.36 -7.43
C ALA A 90 -3.85 24.19 -6.47
N ASN A 91 -5.07 23.68 -6.44
CA ASN A 91 -5.38 22.43 -5.76
C ASN A 91 -6.14 21.50 -6.70
N ASP A 92 -5.59 20.32 -6.97
CA ASP A 92 -6.19 19.30 -7.82
C ASP A 92 -7.08 18.34 -7.01
N PHE A 93 -8.18 18.88 -6.48
CA PHE A 93 -9.13 18.08 -5.72
C PHE A 93 -9.69 16.91 -6.54
N GLY A 94 -9.93 15.79 -5.85
CA GLY A 94 -10.64 14.67 -6.43
C GLY A 94 -11.33 13.78 -5.41
N VAL A 95 -12.46 13.21 -5.81
CA VAL A 95 -13.19 12.20 -5.03
C VAL A 95 -12.69 10.81 -5.40
N TYR A 96 -11.95 10.18 -4.50
CA TYR A 96 -11.34 8.88 -4.76
C TYR A 96 -12.38 7.76 -4.86
N ASP A 97 -13.57 7.98 -4.30
CA ASP A 97 -14.76 7.12 -4.41
C ASP A 97 -15.14 6.81 -5.86
N PHE A 98 -14.73 7.64 -6.82
CA PHE A 98 -15.04 7.49 -8.25
C PHE A 98 -13.87 7.05 -9.12
N ARG A 99 -12.66 6.88 -8.58
CA ARG A 99 -11.48 6.45 -9.37
C ARG A 99 -11.67 5.13 -10.12
N TRP A 100 -12.54 4.26 -9.61
CA TRP A 100 -12.85 2.98 -10.25
C TRP A 100 -13.66 3.14 -11.54
N ALA A 101 -14.41 4.24 -11.68
CA ALA A 101 -15.41 4.43 -12.73
C ALA A 101 -14.77 4.76 -14.08
N ASP A 102 -13.64 5.47 -14.08
CA ASP A 102 -13.00 5.98 -15.30
C ASP A 102 -11.47 5.88 -15.25
N ARG A 103 -10.99 4.65 -15.01
CA ARG A 103 -9.56 4.30 -14.84
C ARG A 103 -8.67 5.02 -15.85
N GLY A 104 -7.89 5.97 -15.35
CA GLY A 104 -6.86 6.70 -16.08
C GLY A 104 -7.29 8.05 -16.69
N SER A 105 -8.58 8.29 -16.95
CA SER A 105 -9.03 9.59 -17.44
C SER A 105 -9.36 10.57 -16.31
N ASN A 106 -9.77 10.08 -15.14
CA ASN A 106 -10.09 10.84 -13.92
C ASN A 106 -11.16 11.94 -14.10
N VAL A 107 -11.98 11.89 -15.15
CA VAL A 107 -13.01 12.88 -15.45
C VAL A 107 -14.06 12.95 -14.35
N LEU A 108 -14.60 11.81 -13.89
CA LEU A 108 -15.58 11.75 -12.81
C LEU A 108 -14.94 12.06 -11.45
N ALA A 109 -13.73 11.53 -11.22
CA ALA A 109 -13.05 11.71 -9.93
C ALA A 109 -12.55 13.15 -9.72
N LYS A 110 -12.12 13.85 -10.77
CA LYS A 110 -11.43 15.15 -10.67
C LYS A 110 -12.09 16.28 -11.46
N GLY A 111 -13.17 16.02 -12.20
CA GLY A 111 -13.79 16.99 -13.10
C GLY A 111 -15.01 17.72 -12.57
N GLN A 112 -15.38 17.52 -11.30
CA GLN A 112 -16.49 18.24 -10.71
C GLN A 112 -16.23 19.76 -10.68
N ASP A 113 -17.29 20.54 -10.84
CA ASP A 113 -17.25 22.00 -10.70
C ASP A 113 -16.61 22.40 -9.36
N GLY A 114 -15.63 23.29 -9.43
CA GLY A 114 -14.86 23.78 -8.28
C GLY A 114 -13.69 22.90 -7.81
N PHE A 115 -13.41 21.75 -8.43
CA PHE A 115 -12.28 20.87 -8.06
C PHE A 115 -10.91 21.31 -8.59
N THR A 116 -10.80 22.51 -9.17
CA THR A 116 -9.54 23.15 -9.53
C THR A 116 -9.48 24.59 -9.01
N PRO A 117 -9.45 24.82 -7.69
CA PRO A 117 -9.20 26.16 -7.19
C PRO A 117 -7.82 26.64 -7.65
N ILE A 118 -7.76 27.89 -8.13
CA ILE A 118 -6.52 28.58 -8.48
C ILE A 118 -6.47 29.98 -7.90
N GLY A 119 -5.29 30.43 -7.47
CA GLY A 119 -5.12 31.74 -6.86
C GLY A 119 -3.93 31.82 -5.90
N PRO A 120 -3.86 32.85 -5.06
CA PRO A 120 -4.71 34.06 -5.06
C PRO A 120 -4.28 35.06 -6.15
N ARG A 121 -3.14 34.82 -6.81
CA ARG A 121 -2.56 35.71 -7.83
C ARG A 121 -2.02 34.91 -9.01
N LEU A 122 -1.91 35.58 -10.16
CA LEU A 122 -1.04 35.17 -11.26
C LEU A 122 0.23 36.01 -11.19
N VAL A 123 1.37 35.38 -10.91
CA VAL A 123 2.67 36.06 -10.87
C VAL A 123 3.42 35.79 -12.17
N PRO A 124 3.94 36.81 -12.87
CA PRO A 124 4.75 36.61 -14.06
C PRO A 124 5.93 35.69 -13.78
N ALA A 125 6.14 34.71 -14.64
CA ALA A 125 7.17 33.69 -14.44
C ALA A 125 8.59 34.27 -14.34
N GLY A 126 8.86 35.38 -15.04
CA GLY A 126 10.15 36.08 -14.99
C GLY A 126 10.45 36.81 -13.68
N GLU A 127 9.49 36.89 -12.75
CA GLU A 127 9.68 37.47 -11.41
C GLU A 127 10.03 36.39 -10.35
N LEU A 128 10.08 35.11 -10.75
CA LEU A 128 10.24 33.98 -9.85
C LEU A 128 11.42 33.09 -10.25
N ASP A 129 12.02 32.41 -9.27
CA ASP A 129 12.93 31.29 -9.54
C ASP A 129 12.11 30.01 -9.70
N LEU A 130 11.79 29.68 -10.95
CA LEU A 130 10.97 28.52 -11.31
C LEU A 130 11.58 27.19 -10.87
N GLY A 131 12.90 27.13 -10.67
CA GLY A 131 13.61 25.92 -10.24
C GLY A 131 13.61 25.70 -8.73
N ALA A 132 13.13 26.66 -7.95
CA ALA A 132 13.21 26.62 -6.49
C ALA A 132 11.93 27.14 -5.78
N LEU A 133 10.78 27.09 -6.46
CA LEU A 133 9.50 27.44 -5.84
C LEU A 133 9.19 26.47 -4.71
N VAL A 134 8.87 26.99 -3.53
CA VAL A 134 8.44 26.16 -2.39
C VAL A 134 6.93 26.17 -2.31
N LEU A 135 6.34 24.98 -2.27
CA LEU A 135 4.91 24.72 -2.15
C LEU A 135 4.62 24.16 -0.76
N ARG A 136 3.62 24.72 -0.08
CA ARG A 136 3.10 24.20 1.20
C ARG A 136 1.60 24.04 1.12
N THR A 137 1.08 22.88 1.54
CA THR A 137 -0.36 22.70 1.74
C THR A 137 -0.65 22.52 3.22
N ARG A 138 -1.64 23.24 3.74
CA ARG A 138 -2.11 23.15 5.12
C ARG A 138 -3.57 22.75 5.18
N VAL A 139 -3.93 21.98 6.20
CA VAL A 139 -5.32 21.67 6.56
C VAL A 139 -5.53 22.19 7.97
N ASN A 140 -6.47 23.12 8.15
CA ASN A 140 -6.77 23.74 9.44
C ASN A 140 -5.52 24.32 10.15
N GLY A 141 -4.58 24.85 9.36
CA GLY A 141 -3.31 25.42 9.84
C GLY A 141 -2.15 24.43 10.01
N GLU A 142 -2.40 23.11 9.96
CA GLU A 142 -1.35 22.09 10.02
C GLU A 142 -0.77 21.84 8.62
N THR A 143 0.56 21.91 8.48
CA THR A 143 1.23 21.60 7.20
C THR A 143 1.22 20.11 6.93
N VAL A 144 0.63 19.71 5.81
CA VAL A 144 0.46 18.30 5.41
C VAL A 144 1.24 17.95 4.14
N GLN A 145 1.59 18.97 3.35
CA GLN A 145 2.50 18.85 2.21
C GLN A 145 3.52 19.98 2.27
N GLU A 146 4.79 19.68 2.01
CA GLU A 146 5.84 20.68 1.80
C GLU A 146 6.91 20.11 0.87
N ASP A 147 7.17 20.78 -0.25
CA ASP A 147 8.22 20.39 -1.20
C ASP A 147 8.62 21.57 -2.10
N SER A 148 9.62 21.38 -2.96
CA SER A 148 10.12 22.39 -3.89
C SER A 148 10.03 21.94 -5.35
N SER A 149 9.84 22.87 -6.28
CA SER A 149 9.94 22.59 -7.72
C SER A 149 11.31 22.04 -8.15
N ALA A 150 12.35 22.23 -7.33
CA ALA A 150 13.65 21.58 -7.51
C ALA A 150 13.59 20.04 -7.48
N ASN A 151 12.58 19.50 -6.80
CA ASN A 151 12.37 18.06 -6.62
C ASN A 151 11.36 17.47 -7.62
N LEU A 152 10.97 18.23 -8.65
CA LEU A 152 10.19 17.69 -9.75
C LEU A 152 10.98 16.61 -10.50
N ILE A 153 10.28 15.58 -10.96
CA ILE A 153 10.82 14.54 -11.83
C ILE A 153 11.01 15.11 -13.23
N TYR A 154 10.03 15.89 -13.70
CA TYR A 154 10.03 16.64 -14.94
C TYR A 154 9.75 18.12 -14.64
N ASP A 155 10.70 18.99 -14.96
CA ASP A 155 10.55 20.43 -14.79
C ASP A 155 9.50 21.03 -15.76
N PHE A 156 9.16 22.31 -15.57
CA PHE A 156 8.13 22.97 -16.37
C PHE A 156 8.47 23.00 -17.87
N GLY A 157 9.74 23.20 -18.22
CA GLY A 157 10.17 23.22 -19.61
C GLY A 157 10.01 21.86 -20.28
N ALA A 158 10.36 20.78 -19.57
CA ALA A 158 10.17 19.41 -20.00
C ALA A 158 8.69 19.05 -20.21
N LEU A 159 7.81 19.46 -19.29
CA LEU A 159 6.36 19.24 -19.42
C LEU A 159 5.79 19.97 -20.65
N VAL A 160 6.14 21.25 -20.83
CA VAL A 160 5.72 22.05 -21.99
C VAL A 160 6.22 21.40 -23.28
N ALA A 161 7.50 21.03 -23.34
CA ALA A 161 8.09 20.40 -24.51
C ALA A 161 7.40 19.08 -24.85
N ASP A 162 7.21 18.19 -23.87
CA ASP A 162 6.61 16.88 -24.10
C ASP A 162 5.16 16.98 -24.61
N LEU A 163 4.32 17.77 -23.93
CA LEU A 163 2.95 18.05 -24.39
C LEU A 163 2.93 18.67 -25.78
N SER A 164 3.81 19.65 -26.02
CA SER A 164 3.84 20.40 -27.28
C SER A 164 4.18 19.54 -28.50
N ARG A 165 4.75 18.34 -28.33
CA ARG A 165 5.05 17.43 -29.45
C ARG A 165 3.79 16.96 -30.17
N LEU A 166 2.70 16.78 -29.42
CA LEU A 166 1.46 16.20 -29.95
C LEU A 166 0.29 17.18 -29.94
N MET A 167 0.22 18.10 -28.97
CA MET A 167 -0.82 19.12 -28.90
C MET A 167 -0.24 20.53 -28.96
N THR A 168 -0.99 21.48 -29.49
CA THR A 168 -0.62 22.90 -29.36
C THR A 168 -1.04 23.39 -27.98
N LEU A 169 -0.10 23.99 -27.26
CA LEU A 169 -0.39 24.77 -26.07
C LEU A 169 -0.63 26.22 -26.50
N GLU A 170 -1.72 26.80 -26.03
CA GLU A 170 -2.18 28.15 -26.35
C GLU A 170 -2.05 29.05 -25.11
N PRO A 171 -1.89 30.37 -25.30
CA PRO A 171 -1.89 31.32 -24.18
C PRO A 171 -3.13 31.16 -23.30
N GLY A 172 -2.93 31.05 -21.99
CA GLY A 172 -3.99 30.85 -21.00
C GLY A 172 -4.28 29.39 -20.66
N ASP A 173 -3.72 28.40 -21.38
CA ASP A 173 -3.78 27.01 -20.92
C ASP A 173 -3.13 26.87 -19.53
N LEU A 174 -3.70 25.98 -18.72
CA LEU A 174 -3.20 25.67 -17.38
C LEU A 174 -2.60 24.26 -17.36
N ILE A 175 -1.38 24.15 -16.84
CA ILE A 175 -0.74 22.89 -16.50
C ILE A 175 -0.67 22.78 -14.97
N LEU A 176 -1.30 21.75 -14.42
CA LEU A 176 -1.13 21.34 -13.02
C LEU A 176 0.05 20.37 -12.97
N THR A 177 1.12 20.75 -12.27
CA THR A 177 2.44 20.13 -12.45
C THR A 177 2.69 18.90 -11.59
N GLY A 178 1.67 18.37 -10.91
CA GLY A 178 1.75 17.29 -9.95
C GLY A 178 1.79 17.79 -8.50
N THR A 179 1.56 16.86 -7.57
CA THR A 179 1.48 17.12 -6.13
C THR A 179 2.59 16.38 -5.35
N PRO A 180 3.16 16.97 -4.29
CA PRO A 180 4.12 16.31 -3.40
C PRO A 180 3.47 15.26 -2.47
N ALA A 181 4.30 14.52 -1.73
CA ALA A 181 3.79 13.60 -0.70
C ALA A 181 2.90 14.32 0.33
N GLY A 182 1.92 13.60 0.88
CA GLY A 182 1.01 14.14 1.91
C GLY A 182 -0.39 14.52 1.43
N SER A 183 -0.76 14.18 0.19
CA SER A 183 -2.16 14.25 -0.26
C SER A 183 -3.04 13.37 0.63
N GLN A 184 -4.15 13.90 1.15
CA GLN A 184 -5.03 13.16 2.06
C GLN A 184 -6.49 13.61 1.95
N PRO A 185 -7.45 12.80 2.43
CA PRO A 185 -8.86 13.20 2.49
C PRO A 185 -9.08 14.40 3.41
N VAL A 186 -10.04 15.24 3.03
CA VAL A 186 -10.55 16.37 3.82
C VAL A 186 -12.06 16.27 3.98
N GLN A 187 -12.56 16.82 5.07
CA GLN A 187 -13.96 16.72 5.49
C GLN A 187 -14.66 18.07 5.39
N PRO A 188 -15.99 18.09 5.19
CA PRO A 188 -16.78 19.31 5.32
C PRO A 188 -16.50 20.02 6.64
N GLY A 189 -16.23 21.32 6.57
CA GLY A 189 -15.78 22.17 7.68
C GLY A 189 -14.26 22.39 7.72
N ASP A 190 -13.47 21.58 7.01
CA ASP A 190 -12.02 21.80 6.91
C ASP A 190 -11.71 23.03 6.05
N VAL A 191 -10.59 23.68 6.36
CA VAL A 191 -10.00 24.74 5.56
C VAL A 191 -8.69 24.22 4.96
N VAL A 192 -8.58 24.27 3.64
CA VAL A 192 -7.37 23.86 2.91
C VAL A 192 -6.70 25.10 2.34
N GLU A 193 -5.39 25.21 2.57
CA GLU A 193 -4.56 26.34 2.14
C GLU A 193 -3.38 25.81 1.31
N VAL A 194 -3.24 26.26 0.07
CA VAL A 194 -2.08 25.99 -0.78
C VAL A 194 -1.28 27.27 -0.96
N GLU A 195 -0.07 27.30 -0.43
CA GLU A 195 0.84 28.43 -0.44
C GLU A 195 2.01 28.15 -1.38
N ILE A 196 2.36 29.12 -2.21
CA ILE A 196 3.62 29.11 -2.97
C ILE A 196 4.40 30.38 -2.64
N ASP A 197 5.67 30.22 -2.24
CA ASP A 197 6.56 31.33 -1.94
C ASP A 197 6.64 32.31 -3.12
N GLY A 198 6.43 33.60 -2.87
CA GLY A 198 6.35 34.64 -3.90
C GLY A 198 4.99 34.81 -4.58
N VAL A 199 4.11 33.81 -4.54
CA VAL A 199 2.77 33.83 -5.16
C VAL A 199 1.67 34.14 -4.14
N GLY A 200 1.75 33.56 -2.94
CA GLY A 200 0.76 33.73 -1.86
C GLY A 200 -0.05 32.46 -1.61
N THR A 201 -1.11 32.60 -0.80
CA THR A 201 -1.89 31.48 -0.28
C THR A 201 -3.29 31.45 -0.89
N LEU A 202 -3.61 30.34 -1.55
CA LEU A 202 -4.94 29.97 -2.03
C LEU A 202 -5.66 29.23 -0.89
N ARG A 203 -6.84 29.70 -0.49
CA ARG A 203 -7.61 29.19 0.64
C ARG A 203 -9.02 28.80 0.22
N ASN A 204 -9.44 27.58 0.54
CA ASN A 204 -10.79 27.08 0.28
C ASN A 204 -11.35 26.35 1.50
N GLU A 205 -12.62 26.60 1.82
CA GLU A 205 -13.36 25.83 2.81
C GLU A 205 -14.04 24.64 2.14
N ILE A 206 -14.03 23.48 2.80
CA ILE A 206 -14.69 22.29 2.31
C ILE A 206 -16.15 22.31 2.78
N ALA A 207 -17.06 22.22 1.84
CA ALA A 207 -18.50 22.13 2.10
C ALA A 207 -19.03 20.75 1.68
N GLU A 208 -20.24 20.41 2.12
CA GLU A 208 -20.96 19.23 1.63
C GLU A 208 -22.08 19.65 0.69
N ALA A 209 -22.30 18.88 -0.38
CA ALA A 209 -23.41 19.11 -1.30
C ALA A 209 -24.76 18.97 -0.57
N GLU A 210 -25.70 19.85 -0.88
CA GLU A 210 -27.05 19.82 -0.31
C GLU A 210 -27.90 18.66 -0.86
N THR A 211 -27.61 18.20 -2.08
CA THR A 211 -28.34 17.16 -2.79
C THR A 211 -27.56 15.86 -2.83
N GLU A 212 -28.25 14.75 -2.64
CA GLU A 212 -27.69 13.42 -2.87
C GLU A 212 -27.45 13.17 -4.35
N LEU A 213 -26.42 12.36 -4.63
CA LEU A 213 -26.20 11.82 -5.96
C LEU A 213 -27.38 10.91 -6.32
N ALA A 214 -28.06 11.25 -7.40
CA ALA A 214 -29.12 10.40 -7.93
C ALA A 214 -28.57 9.03 -8.36
N HIS A 215 -29.36 7.98 -8.17
CA HIS A 215 -28.95 6.59 -8.37
C HIS A 215 -28.91 6.15 -9.86
N TYR A 216 -28.08 6.83 -10.66
CA TYR A 216 -27.77 6.43 -12.04
C TYR A 216 -26.28 6.57 -12.32
N GLY A 217 -25.77 5.72 -13.24
CA GLY A 217 -24.36 5.71 -13.59
C GLY A 217 -23.48 5.02 -12.53
N ALA A 218 -22.18 5.33 -12.54
CA ALA A 218 -21.28 4.91 -11.49
C ALA A 218 -21.71 5.59 -10.17
N MET A 219 -21.65 4.85 -9.06
CA MET A 219 -21.89 5.38 -7.71
C MET A 219 -20.58 5.42 -6.92
N PRO A 220 -20.49 6.22 -5.85
CA PRO A 220 -19.35 6.19 -4.93
C PRO A 220 -19.05 4.75 -4.47
N LYS A 221 -17.79 4.32 -4.58
CA LYS A 221 -17.34 3.01 -4.11
C LYS A 221 -16.03 3.15 -3.36
N VAL A 222 -16.06 2.81 -2.08
CA VAL A 222 -14.89 2.79 -1.20
C VAL A 222 -14.61 1.35 -0.77
N SER A 223 -13.40 0.88 -1.06
CA SER A 223 -12.86 -0.37 -0.48
C SER A 223 -11.81 -0.03 0.58
N PRO A 224 -11.44 -0.99 1.46
CA PRO A 224 -10.32 -0.80 2.39
C PRO A 224 -9.04 -0.33 1.70
N GLN A 225 -8.72 -0.87 0.51
CA GLN A 225 -7.59 -0.43 -0.30
C GLN A 225 -7.73 1.02 -0.76
N VAL A 226 -8.90 1.43 -1.26
CA VAL A 226 -9.11 2.82 -1.71
C VAL A 226 -8.96 3.79 -0.53
N ARG A 227 -9.43 3.42 0.66
CA ARG A 227 -9.26 4.21 1.89
C ARG A 227 -7.77 4.30 2.27
N ALA A 228 -7.08 3.18 2.30
CA ALA A 228 -5.65 3.10 2.56
C ALA A 228 -4.84 3.99 1.59
N ASP A 229 -5.12 3.89 0.29
CA ASP A 229 -4.50 4.69 -0.78
C ASP A 229 -4.77 6.19 -0.66
N ALA A 230 -5.94 6.56 -0.12
CA ALA A 230 -6.33 7.95 0.08
C ALA A 230 -5.60 8.57 1.27
N TYR A 231 -5.56 7.87 2.41
CA TYR A 231 -4.86 8.31 3.62
C TYR A 231 -3.34 8.06 3.57
N ASN A 232 -2.83 7.42 2.52
CA ASN A 232 -1.46 6.88 2.45
C ASN A 232 -1.12 6.00 3.68
N ALA A 233 -2.12 5.25 4.14
CA ALA A 233 -2.02 4.35 5.26
C ALA A 233 -1.90 2.90 4.74
N PRO A 234 -1.34 1.97 5.53
CA PRO A 234 -1.51 0.55 5.25
C PRO A 234 -3.00 0.17 5.26
N VAL A 235 -3.38 -0.87 4.53
CA VAL A 235 -4.74 -1.41 4.61
C VAL A 235 -4.98 -1.90 6.03
N ALA A 236 -5.96 -1.30 6.71
CA ALA A 236 -6.34 -1.74 8.05
C ALA A 236 -6.73 -3.21 8.02
N ARG A 237 -6.15 -4.00 8.93
CA ARG A 237 -6.46 -5.43 9.05
C ARG A 237 -7.86 -5.57 9.61
N GLU A 238 -8.65 -6.48 9.03
CA GLU A 238 -10.00 -6.75 9.52
C GLU A 238 -9.98 -7.40 10.91
N HIS A 239 -8.94 -8.19 11.20
CA HIS A 239 -8.73 -8.86 12.48
C HIS A 239 -7.33 -8.56 13.01
N GLU A 240 -7.27 -7.89 14.16
CA GLU A 240 -6.00 -7.70 14.90
C GLU A 240 -5.97 -8.60 16.13
N LEU A 241 -4.88 -9.34 16.29
CA LEU A 241 -4.60 -10.15 17.46
C LEU A 241 -4.32 -9.29 18.68
N SER A 242 -4.94 -9.63 19.81
CA SER A 242 -4.58 -9.05 21.10
C SER A 242 -3.14 -9.39 21.51
N ALA A 243 -2.56 -8.62 22.43
CA ALA A 243 -1.22 -8.91 22.97
C ALA A 243 -1.14 -10.32 23.59
N GLN A 244 -2.23 -10.78 24.22
CA GLN A 244 -2.32 -12.11 24.80
C GLN A 244 -2.35 -13.19 23.71
N ALA A 245 -3.16 -13.02 22.66
CA ALA A 245 -3.20 -13.96 21.55
C ALA A 245 -1.85 -14.03 20.81
N ARG A 246 -1.17 -12.90 20.60
CA ARG A 246 0.19 -12.87 20.03
C ARG A 246 1.19 -13.63 20.89
N HIS A 247 1.16 -13.42 22.20
CA HIS A 247 2.03 -14.15 23.13
C HIS A 247 1.78 -15.66 23.03
N ALA A 248 0.50 -16.07 23.09
CA ALA A 248 0.10 -17.47 22.98
C ALA A 248 0.57 -18.10 21.66
N LEU A 249 0.29 -17.50 20.51
CA LEU A 249 0.72 -18.02 19.20
C LEU A 249 2.25 -18.10 19.08
N ASN A 250 2.99 -17.22 19.74
CA ASN A 250 4.43 -17.25 19.72
C ASN A 250 5.04 -18.28 20.70
N SER A 251 4.29 -18.77 21.68
CA SER A 251 4.77 -19.75 22.66
C SER A 251 4.34 -21.19 22.35
N VAL A 252 3.14 -21.39 21.80
CA VAL A 252 2.57 -22.74 21.59
C VAL A 252 3.13 -23.44 20.36
N SER A 253 3.24 -24.76 20.39
CA SER A 253 3.69 -25.55 19.25
C SER A 253 2.69 -25.50 18.08
N THR A 254 3.20 -25.58 16.85
CA THR A 254 2.34 -25.72 15.66
C THR A 254 1.49 -26.99 15.74
N ALA A 255 1.99 -28.06 16.36
CA ALA A 255 1.24 -29.29 16.64
C ALA A 255 -0.03 -29.02 17.47
N THR A 256 0.06 -28.30 18.60
CA THR A 256 -1.10 -27.93 19.42
C THR A 256 -2.13 -27.13 18.62
N LEU A 257 -1.66 -26.17 17.82
CA LEU A 257 -2.52 -25.33 16.98
C LEU A 257 -3.29 -26.14 15.93
N THR A 258 -2.66 -27.15 15.31
CA THR A 258 -3.35 -28.04 14.36
C THR A 258 -4.52 -28.78 15.01
N VAL A 259 -4.37 -29.21 16.28
CA VAL A 259 -5.45 -29.86 17.03
C VAL A 259 -6.61 -28.89 17.27
N GLN A 260 -6.32 -27.64 17.63
CA GLN A 260 -7.33 -26.61 17.87
C GLN A 260 -8.10 -26.22 16.60
N LEU A 261 -7.42 -26.11 15.47
CA LEU A 261 -8.06 -25.89 14.17
C LEU A 261 -8.94 -27.07 13.77
N ARG A 262 -8.47 -28.30 13.97
CA ARG A 262 -9.23 -29.51 13.65
C ARG A 262 -10.52 -29.63 14.47
N LYS A 263 -10.50 -29.23 15.75
CA LYS A 263 -11.72 -29.15 16.59
C LYS A 263 -12.77 -28.20 16.01
N ARG A 264 -12.35 -27.19 15.23
CA ARG A 264 -13.19 -26.21 14.54
C ARG A 264 -13.52 -26.62 13.09
N GLY A 265 -13.19 -27.85 12.69
CA GLY A 265 -13.48 -28.37 11.35
C GLY A 265 -12.47 -27.94 10.28
N ILE A 266 -11.35 -27.34 10.66
CA ILE A 266 -10.32 -26.85 9.73
C ILE A 266 -9.10 -27.76 9.81
N ALA A 267 -8.89 -28.58 8.78
CA ALA A 267 -7.89 -29.66 8.82
C ALA A 267 -6.66 -29.42 7.92
N ASN A 268 -6.82 -28.77 6.76
CA ASN A 268 -5.74 -28.59 5.78
C ASN A 268 -5.09 -27.21 5.96
N THR A 269 -4.24 -27.07 6.96
CA THR A 269 -3.65 -25.77 7.37
C THR A 269 -2.13 -25.79 7.47
N PHE A 270 -1.49 -26.95 7.47
CA PHE A 270 -0.04 -27.07 7.64
C PHE A 270 0.69 -27.14 6.29
N LEU A 271 1.67 -26.28 6.07
CA LEU A 271 2.40 -26.13 4.82
C LEU A 271 3.49 -27.19 4.72
N GLY A 272 3.10 -28.34 4.15
CA GLY A 272 3.92 -29.54 4.14
C GLY A 272 5.22 -29.43 3.35
N GLY A 273 6.31 -29.92 3.95
CA GLY A 273 7.62 -30.17 3.32
C GLY A 273 8.47 -28.92 3.04
N LEU A 274 8.13 -27.79 3.64
CA LEU A 274 9.02 -26.63 3.70
C LEU A 274 10.05 -26.83 4.80
N LYS A 275 11.27 -26.35 4.60
CA LYS A 275 12.36 -26.43 5.57
C LYS A 275 12.66 -25.04 6.12
N PRO A 276 12.79 -24.88 7.45
CA PRO A 276 13.27 -23.64 8.02
C PRO A 276 14.76 -23.43 7.71
N ALA A 277 15.14 -22.22 7.30
CA ALA A 277 16.54 -21.80 7.24
C ALA A 277 17.18 -21.75 8.64
N ARG A 278 16.38 -21.32 9.61
CA ARG A 278 16.75 -21.15 11.02
C ARG A 278 15.67 -21.76 11.93
N PRO A 279 15.82 -23.05 12.30
CA PRO A 279 14.84 -23.75 13.14
C PRO A 279 14.67 -23.17 14.54
N ASP A 280 15.61 -22.34 14.99
CA ASP A 280 15.59 -21.63 16.26
C ASP A 280 14.68 -20.39 16.27
N LEU A 281 14.30 -19.88 15.09
CA LEU A 281 13.42 -18.72 14.98
C LEU A 281 11.94 -19.14 14.96
N ARG A 282 11.10 -18.28 15.52
CA ARG A 282 9.64 -18.41 15.49
C ARG A 282 9.06 -17.45 14.47
N LEU A 283 8.08 -17.93 13.71
CA LEU A 283 7.32 -17.12 12.75
C LEU A 283 5.97 -16.77 13.35
N LEU A 284 5.64 -15.47 13.35
CA LEU A 284 4.29 -14.98 13.63
C LEU A 284 4.04 -13.71 12.82
N GLY A 285 2.97 -13.70 12.03
CA GLY A 285 2.52 -12.50 11.33
C GLY A 285 1.32 -12.79 10.42
N TYR A 286 0.95 -11.81 9.60
CA TYR A 286 -0.20 -11.91 8.68
C TYR A 286 0.27 -12.17 7.24
N ALA A 287 -0.38 -13.07 6.52
CA ALA A 287 0.01 -13.44 5.17
C ALA A 287 -0.16 -12.26 4.20
N HIS A 288 0.95 -11.86 3.56
CA HIS A 288 0.95 -11.05 2.35
C HIS A 288 1.39 -11.94 1.19
N THR A 289 0.46 -12.25 0.31
CA THR A 289 0.63 -13.36 -0.64
C THR A 289 1.20 -12.89 -1.98
N LEU A 290 1.98 -13.75 -2.64
CA LEU A 290 2.54 -13.50 -3.97
C LEU A 290 2.40 -14.76 -4.82
N ARG A 291 1.74 -14.63 -5.96
CA ARG A 291 1.47 -15.75 -6.86
C ARG A 291 2.42 -15.78 -8.05
N TYR A 292 3.07 -16.91 -8.26
CA TYR A 292 3.85 -17.20 -9.46
C TYR A 292 3.07 -18.09 -10.43
N VAL A 293 3.33 -17.91 -11.71
CA VAL A 293 2.78 -18.75 -12.78
C VAL A 293 3.87 -19.33 -13.67
N ALA A 294 3.51 -20.32 -14.49
CA ALA A 294 4.43 -20.93 -15.44
C ALA A 294 5.06 -19.88 -16.36
N MET A 295 6.35 -20.04 -16.66
CA MET A 295 7.06 -19.13 -17.57
C MET A 295 6.42 -19.09 -18.96
N ARG A 296 6.22 -17.88 -19.48
CA ARG A 296 5.88 -17.61 -20.89
C ARG A 296 6.60 -16.36 -21.33
N GLU A 297 7.60 -16.50 -22.20
CA GLU A 297 8.56 -15.45 -22.53
C GLU A 297 7.92 -14.23 -23.19
N ASP A 298 6.85 -14.42 -23.97
CA ASP A 298 6.08 -13.32 -24.59
C ASP A 298 5.40 -12.44 -23.54
N VAL A 299 4.84 -13.05 -22.48
CA VAL A 299 4.14 -12.33 -21.41
C VAL A 299 5.13 -11.51 -20.58
N VAL A 300 6.24 -12.12 -20.19
CA VAL A 300 7.27 -11.46 -19.38
C VAL A 300 7.90 -10.28 -20.14
N LYS A 301 8.12 -10.44 -21.45
CA LYS A 301 8.60 -9.35 -22.31
C LYS A 301 7.60 -8.20 -22.37
N ALA A 302 6.31 -8.51 -22.54
CA ALA A 302 5.25 -7.49 -22.59
C ALA A 302 5.14 -6.72 -21.26
N GLN A 303 5.19 -7.41 -20.12
CA GLN A 303 5.18 -6.78 -18.79
C GLN A 303 6.42 -5.89 -18.58
N SER A 304 7.60 -6.39 -18.92
CA SER A 304 8.86 -5.65 -18.73
C SER A 304 8.95 -4.38 -19.59
N ALA A 305 8.26 -4.36 -20.75
CA ALA A 305 8.23 -3.20 -21.64
C ALA A 305 7.45 -2.00 -21.06
N THR A 306 6.62 -2.19 -20.03
CA THR A 306 5.86 -1.12 -19.38
C THR A 306 6.73 -0.20 -18.52
N GLY A 307 7.92 -0.66 -18.12
CA GLY A 307 8.78 0.02 -17.15
C GLY A 307 8.26 -0.04 -15.70
N GLU A 308 7.13 -0.70 -15.46
CA GLU A 308 6.59 -0.90 -14.11
C GLU A 308 7.37 -1.97 -13.35
N LEU A 309 7.32 -1.92 -12.02
CA LEU A 309 7.86 -2.98 -11.18
C LEU A 309 7.11 -4.29 -11.49
N ASN A 310 7.84 -5.39 -11.59
CA ASN A 310 7.19 -6.70 -11.66
C ASN A 310 6.48 -7.01 -10.33
N ALA A 311 5.52 -7.94 -10.34
CA ALA A 311 4.71 -8.24 -9.16
C ALA A 311 5.56 -8.59 -7.94
N GLN A 312 6.69 -9.30 -8.10
CA GLN A 312 7.60 -9.59 -6.98
C GLN A 312 8.13 -8.31 -6.33
N LYS A 313 8.68 -7.37 -7.10
CA LYS A 313 9.21 -6.11 -6.53
C LYS A 313 8.09 -5.24 -5.97
N ALA A 314 6.95 -5.18 -6.65
CA ALA A 314 5.77 -4.44 -6.18
C ALA A 314 5.30 -4.97 -4.81
N THR A 315 5.22 -6.31 -4.66
CA THR A 315 4.90 -6.96 -3.37
C THR A 315 5.91 -6.59 -2.30
N ILE A 316 7.22 -6.66 -2.59
CA ILE A 316 8.23 -6.32 -1.58
C ILE A 316 8.09 -4.87 -1.10
N GLU A 317 7.77 -3.94 -2.01
CA GLU A 317 7.57 -2.53 -1.67
C GLU A 317 6.22 -2.27 -0.96
N SER A 318 5.21 -3.11 -1.18
CA SER A 318 3.89 -2.99 -0.54
C SER A 318 3.83 -3.60 0.87
N LEU A 319 4.76 -4.49 1.23
CA LEU A 319 4.84 -5.08 2.58
C LEU A 319 4.83 -4.03 3.69
N THR A 320 4.16 -4.38 4.79
CA THR A 320 3.99 -3.58 5.99
C THR A 320 4.46 -4.34 7.25
N ALA A 321 4.53 -3.65 8.39
CA ALA A 321 4.93 -4.27 9.65
C ALA A 321 3.96 -5.40 10.06
N ASP A 322 4.48 -6.47 10.66
CA ASP A 322 3.74 -7.69 11.04
C ASP A 322 3.33 -8.62 9.89
N GLU A 323 3.74 -8.38 8.65
CA GLU A 323 3.41 -9.26 7.52
C GLU A 323 4.46 -10.35 7.27
N VAL A 324 3.98 -11.49 6.79
CA VAL A 324 4.78 -12.63 6.31
C VAL A 324 4.60 -12.70 4.81
N LEU A 325 5.71 -12.62 4.07
CA LEU A 325 5.67 -12.81 2.63
C LEU A 325 5.44 -14.29 2.31
N VAL A 326 4.29 -14.62 1.71
CA VAL A 326 3.91 -16.00 1.34
C VAL A 326 3.89 -16.16 -0.17
N ILE A 327 4.82 -16.95 -0.72
CA ILE A 327 5.03 -17.12 -2.16
C ILE A 327 4.51 -18.49 -2.61
N GLU A 328 3.43 -18.51 -3.40
CA GLU A 328 3.05 -19.68 -4.20
C GLU A 328 3.92 -19.72 -5.45
N ALA A 329 4.83 -20.69 -5.49
CA ALA A 329 5.69 -21.02 -6.60
C ALA A 329 5.20 -22.22 -7.41
N ARG A 330 4.02 -22.77 -7.06
CA ARG A 330 3.43 -23.99 -7.64
C ARG A 330 4.24 -25.24 -7.33
N ASP A 331 4.89 -25.26 -6.17
CA ASP A 331 5.82 -26.34 -5.77
C ASP A 331 7.06 -26.49 -6.69
N GLU A 332 7.38 -25.47 -7.48
CA GLU A 332 8.51 -25.47 -8.40
C GLU A 332 9.81 -25.08 -7.69
N ALA A 333 10.63 -26.08 -7.37
CA ALA A 333 11.93 -25.93 -6.71
C ALA A 333 13.11 -25.67 -7.67
N GLY A 334 12.92 -25.83 -8.98
CA GLY A 334 13.96 -25.70 -10.01
C GLY A 334 14.32 -24.26 -10.42
N ALA A 335 13.82 -23.26 -9.69
CA ALA A 335 14.15 -21.85 -9.87
C ALA A 335 13.97 -21.09 -8.56
N GLY A 336 14.78 -20.04 -8.34
CA GLY A 336 14.67 -19.16 -7.18
C GLY A 336 13.47 -18.21 -7.28
N THR A 337 12.69 -18.15 -6.21
CA THR A 337 11.53 -17.25 -6.04
C THR A 337 11.88 -15.96 -5.30
N ILE A 338 12.97 -15.98 -4.53
CA ILE A 338 13.52 -14.82 -3.81
C ILE A 338 15.01 -15.06 -3.54
N GLY A 339 15.77 -13.98 -3.37
CA GLY A 339 17.17 -13.98 -2.95
C GLY A 339 17.40 -12.98 -1.82
N ASP A 340 18.64 -12.91 -1.33
CA ASP A 340 19.04 -12.13 -0.15
C ASP A 340 18.69 -10.64 -0.22
N ILE A 341 18.89 -9.96 -1.36
CA ILE A 341 18.60 -8.53 -1.53
C ILE A 341 17.12 -8.23 -1.29
N LEU A 342 16.23 -9.03 -1.89
CA LEU A 342 14.78 -8.81 -1.77
C LEU A 342 14.27 -9.25 -0.40
N ALA A 343 14.85 -10.31 0.18
CA ALA A 343 14.58 -10.68 1.56
C ALA A 343 14.97 -9.54 2.52
N MET A 344 16.18 -8.99 2.41
CA MET A 344 16.63 -7.86 3.21
C MET A 344 15.75 -6.62 3.04
N ARG A 345 15.26 -6.36 1.83
CA ARG A 345 14.30 -5.27 1.60
C ARG A 345 12.98 -5.54 2.33
N ALA A 346 12.45 -6.77 2.28
CA ALA A 346 11.26 -7.17 3.03
C ALA A 346 11.42 -6.93 4.53
N LEU A 347 12.57 -7.31 5.12
CA LEU A 347 12.86 -7.06 6.54
C LEU A 347 12.88 -5.57 6.85
N ARG A 348 13.52 -4.76 6.01
CA ARG A 348 13.54 -3.30 6.17
C ARG A 348 12.18 -2.65 6.02
N ARG A 349 11.21 -3.33 5.42
CA ARG A 349 9.80 -2.93 5.35
C ARG A 349 8.97 -3.38 6.57
N GLY A 350 9.55 -4.21 7.44
CA GLY A 350 8.90 -4.71 8.65
C GLY A 350 8.30 -6.11 8.52
N ALA A 351 8.63 -6.84 7.45
CA ALA A 351 8.20 -8.23 7.31
C ALA A 351 8.79 -9.10 8.44
N THR A 352 7.95 -9.94 9.02
CA THR A 352 8.28 -10.82 10.15
C THR A 352 8.73 -12.20 9.70
N GLY A 353 8.56 -12.54 8.41
CA GLY A 353 8.99 -13.81 7.86
C GLY A 353 8.78 -13.97 6.37
N ILE A 354 9.34 -15.06 5.84
CA ILE A 354 9.24 -15.42 4.42
C ILE A 354 8.88 -16.91 4.32
N VAL A 355 7.87 -17.22 3.52
CA VAL A 355 7.42 -18.59 3.27
C VAL A 355 7.28 -18.77 1.77
N THR A 356 7.89 -19.80 1.19
CA THR A 356 7.77 -20.11 -0.24
C THR A 356 7.72 -21.61 -0.46
N ASP A 357 6.82 -22.08 -1.31
CA ASP A 357 6.84 -23.49 -1.75
C ASP A 357 7.79 -23.74 -2.94
N GLY A 358 8.58 -22.74 -3.31
CA GLY A 358 9.58 -22.83 -4.37
C GLY A 358 11.03 -22.83 -3.88
N GLY A 359 11.93 -22.62 -4.82
CA GLY A 359 13.36 -22.49 -4.56
C GLY A 359 13.71 -21.14 -3.92
N VAL A 360 14.71 -21.12 -3.03
CA VAL A 360 15.35 -19.88 -2.54
C VAL A 360 16.76 -19.77 -3.09
N ARG A 361 17.09 -18.60 -3.62
CA ARG A 361 18.42 -18.26 -4.10
C ARG A 361 19.28 -17.74 -2.96
N ASP A 362 20.59 -17.96 -3.04
CA ASP A 362 21.56 -17.49 -2.05
C ASP A 362 21.20 -18.01 -0.64
N SER A 363 20.67 -19.24 -0.57
CA SER A 363 20.16 -19.86 0.65
C SER A 363 21.14 -19.88 1.85
N PRO A 364 22.48 -19.96 1.71
CA PRO A 364 23.36 -19.85 2.88
C PRO A 364 23.18 -18.54 3.64
N SER A 365 22.93 -17.42 2.94
CA SER A 365 22.72 -16.11 3.55
C SER A 365 21.50 -16.11 4.48
N PHE A 366 20.46 -16.90 4.18
CA PHE A 366 19.25 -17.00 5.00
C PHE A 366 19.49 -17.68 6.35
N GLY A 367 20.60 -18.42 6.52
CA GLY A 367 21.04 -18.91 7.82
C GLY A 367 21.57 -17.80 8.73
N GLU A 368 21.99 -16.68 8.17
CA GLU A 368 22.54 -15.54 8.91
C GLU A 368 21.52 -14.42 9.13
N LEU A 369 20.43 -14.42 8.36
CA LEU A 369 19.34 -13.46 8.50
C LEU A 369 18.51 -13.73 9.75
N ASP A 370 18.21 -12.67 10.49
CA ASP A 370 17.30 -12.70 11.64
C ASP A 370 15.84 -12.59 11.17
N VAL A 371 15.46 -13.52 10.29
CA VAL A 371 14.11 -13.64 9.74
C VAL A 371 13.75 -15.10 9.53
N PRO A 372 12.67 -15.61 10.14
CA PRO A 372 12.21 -16.96 9.89
C PRO A 372 11.86 -17.12 8.41
N THR A 373 12.58 -18.02 7.73
CA THR A 373 12.39 -18.30 6.31
C THR A 373 12.14 -19.79 6.10
N TYR A 374 11.05 -20.14 5.43
CA TYR A 374 10.65 -21.50 5.11
C TYR A 374 10.57 -21.71 3.61
N TYR A 375 11.27 -22.72 3.10
CA TYR A 375 11.39 -22.93 1.66
C TYR A 375 11.49 -24.41 1.26
N ARG A 376 11.14 -24.72 0.01
CA ARG A 376 11.18 -26.11 -0.50
C ARG A 376 12.60 -26.62 -0.73
N ALA A 377 13.43 -25.84 -1.41
CA ALA A 377 14.81 -26.21 -1.73
C ALA A 377 15.71 -24.99 -2.00
N PRO A 378 17.04 -25.11 -1.80
CA PRO A 378 17.97 -24.11 -2.28
C PRO A 378 18.11 -24.21 -3.81
N HIS A 379 18.21 -23.08 -4.51
CA HIS A 379 18.41 -23.08 -5.96
C HIS A 379 19.19 -21.84 -6.46
N ALA A 380 20.23 -22.04 -7.26
CA ALA A 380 21.10 -20.94 -7.71
C ALA A 380 20.54 -20.15 -8.92
N ALA A 381 19.64 -20.75 -9.71
CA ALA A 381 19.11 -20.09 -10.90
C ALA A 381 18.21 -18.90 -10.58
N VAL A 382 18.25 -17.91 -11.47
CA VAL A 382 17.53 -16.64 -11.37
C VAL A 382 16.03 -16.78 -11.64
N LEU A 383 15.29 -15.75 -11.22
CA LEU A 383 13.89 -15.54 -11.58
C LEU A 383 13.69 -15.60 -13.11
N GLY A 384 12.56 -16.14 -13.56
CA GLY A 384 12.18 -16.14 -14.98
C GLY A 384 12.69 -17.36 -15.77
N LEU A 385 13.29 -18.36 -15.11
CA LEU A 385 13.68 -19.61 -15.75
C LEU A 385 12.49 -20.58 -15.94
N LYS A 386 11.72 -20.79 -14.87
CA LYS A 386 10.60 -21.77 -14.84
C LYS A 386 9.24 -21.12 -14.54
N HIS A 387 9.27 -20.00 -13.86
CA HIS A 387 8.10 -19.24 -13.44
C HIS A 387 8.42 -17.75 -13.34
N PHE A 388 7.37 -16.95 -13.25
CA PHE A 388 7.47 -15.51 -13.00
C PHE A 388 6.32 -15.06 -12.09
N PRO A 389 6.51 -13.97 -11.32
CA PRO A 389 5.48 -13.43 -10.44
C PRO A 389 4.38 -12.76 -11.26
N LEU A 390 3.11 -13.03 -10.95
CA LEU A 390 1.98 -12.49 -11.69
C LEU A 390 1.10 -11.57 -10.84
N GLU A 391 0.73 -11.99 -9.63
CA GLU A 391 -0.29 -11.31 -8.83
C GLU A 391 0.21 -11.10 -7.39
N ASP A 392 -0.06 -9.90 -6.88
CA ASP A 392 0.20 -9.48 -5.51
C ASP A 392 -1.09 -9.55 -4.70
N ASN A 393 -0.98 -10.04 -3.47
CA ASN A 393 -2.01 -10.03 -2.44
C ASN A 393 -3.37 -10.64 -2.86
N VAL A 394 -3.32 -11.80 -3.51
CA VAL A 394 -4.48 -12.62 -3.92
C VAL A 394 -4.52 -13.95 -3.16
N PRO A 395 -5.65 -14.66 -3.10
CA PRO A 395 -5.66 -16.03 -2.59
C PRO A 395 -4.66 -16.92 -3.34
N VAL A 396 -3.83 -17.67 -2.60
CA VAL A 396 -2.80 -18.55 -3.15
C VAL A 396 -2.90 -19.96 -2.59
N THR A 397 -2.36 -20.95 -3.30
CA THR A 397 -2.17 -22.31 -2.80
C THR A 397 -0.68 -22.56 -2.55
N CYS A 398 -0.20 -22.25 -1.34
CA CYS A 398 1.20 -22.43 -0.97
C CYS A 398 1.38 -23.80 -0.29
N ALA A 399 2.27 -24.64 -0.83
CA ALA A 399 2.55 -25.99 -0.32
C ALA A 399 1.29 -26.87 -0.17
N GLY A 400 0.30 -26.68 -1.06
CA GLY A 400 -0.97 -27.42 -1.05
C GLY A 400 -2.02 -26.89 -0.06
N VAL A 401 -1.76 -25.76 0.60
CA VAL A 401 -2.67 -25.11 1.55
C VAL A 401 -3.16 -23.79 0.97
N LEU A 402 -4.46 -23.52 1.07
CA LEU A 402 -5.04 -22.22 0.73
C LEU A 402 -4.57 -21.19 1.76
N VAL A 403 -3.97 -20.10 1.30
CA VAL A 403 -3.59 -18.95 2.11
C VAL A 403 -4.31 -17.73 1.56
N MET A 404 -5.13 -17.12 2.39
CA MET A 404 -5.79 -15.85 2.08
C MET A 404 -4.89 -14.69 2.54
N PRO A 405 -4.88 -13.56 1.81
CA PRO A 405 -4.37 -12.30 2.33
C PRO A 405 -4.91 -12.03 3.75
N GLY A 406 -4.00 -11.78 4.69
CA GLY A 406 -4.33 -11.49 6.09
C GLY A 406 -4.53 -12.70 6.99
N ASP A 407 -4.44 -13.95 6.50
CA ASP A 407 -4.42 -15.11 7.40
C ASP A 407 -3.22 -15.05 8.36
N VAL A 408 -3.38 -15.56 9.58
CA VAL A 408 -2.32 -15.58 10.57
C VAL A 408 -1.39 -16.76 10.31
N MET A 409 -0.12 -16.47 10.08
CA MET A 409 0.95 -17.44 9.83
C MET A 409 1.70 -17.68 11.13
N VAL A 410 1.81 -18.95 11.54
CA VAL A 410 2.59 -19.36 12.71
C VAL A 410 3.56 -20.45 12.29
N GLY A 411 4.82 -20.34 12.68
CA GLY A 411 5.83 -21.35 12.35
C GLY A 411 6.88 -21.55 13.42
N ASP A 412 7.41 -22.76 13.44
CA ASP A 412 8.45 -23.23 14.33
C ASP A 412 9.44 -24.14 13.60
N ALA A 413 10.22 -24.95 14.33
CA ALA A 413 11.18 -25.87 13.74
C ALA A 413 10.54 -26.98 12.88
N GLU A 414 9.26 -27.31 13.08
CA GLU A 414 8.56 -28.36 12.33
C GLU A 414 8.02 -27.85 11.00
N GLY A 415 7.60 -26.59 10.94
CA GLY A 415 7.09 -25.98 9.72
C GLY A 415 6.22 -24.77 9.97
N VAL A 416 5.27 -24.53 9.07
CA VAL A 416 4.38 -23.36 9.08
C VAL A 416 2.93 -23.82 9.02
N LEU A 417 2.08 -23.11 9.77
CA LEU A 417 0.65 -23.29 9.86
C LEU A 417 -0.06 -22.00 9.44
N VAL A 418 -1.17 -22.15 8.72
CA VAL A 418 -2.11 -21.07 8.37
C VAL A 418 -3.30 -21.13 9.31
N ILE A 419 -3.65 -20.01 9.93
CA ILE A 419 -4.79 -19.85 10.81
C ILE A 419 -5.70 -18.77 10.20
N PRO A 420 -6.97 -19.08 9.88
CA PRO A 420 -7.91 -18.07 9.42
C PRO A 420 -8.00 -16.91 10.40
N ALA A 421 -7.85 -15.67 9.91
CA ALA A 421 -7.71 -14.48 10.75
C ALA A 421 -8.85 -14.32 11.77
N ALA A 422 -10.09 -14.60 11.35
CA ALA A 422 -11.29 -14.51 12.20
C ALA A 422 -11.30 -15.49 13.38
N LEU A 423 -10.52 -16.57 13.33
CA LEU A 423 -10.45 -17.60 14.37
C LEU A 423 -9.16 -17.54 15.20
N ALA A 424 -8.20 -16.70 14.79
CA ALA A 424 -6.85 -16.74 15.32
C ALA A 424 -6.78 -16.40 16.81
N GLU A 425 -7.58 -15.44 17.28
CA GLU A 425 -7.69 -15.07 18.70
C GLU A 425 -8.16 -16.26 19.55
N GLU A 426 -9.27 -16.90 19.15
CA GLU A 426 -9.86 -18.02 19.89
C GLU A 426 -8.95 -19.25 19.88
N VAL A 427 -8.36 -19.56 18.71
CA VAL A 427 -7.40 -20.66 18.55
C VAL A 427 -6.17 -20.45 19.42
N ALA A 428 -5.65 -19.22 19.50
CA ALA A 428 -4.49 -18.88 20.31
C ALA A 428 -4.73 -19.15 21.81
N LEU A 429 -5.83 -18.62 22.35
CA LEU A 429 -6.16 -18.72 23.76
C LEU A 429 -6.45 -20.17 24.17
N ASP A 430 -7.19 -20.91 23.34
CA ASP A 430 -7.48 -22.32 23.59
C ASP A 430 -6.25 -23.23 23.45
N ALA A 431 -5.33 -22.89 22.56
CA ALA A 431 -4.05 -23.60 22.43
C ALA A 431 -3.19 -23.40 23.67
N LEU A 432 -3.10 -22.17 24.20
CA LEU A 432 -2.35 -21.88 25.41
C LEU A 432 -2.90 -22.65 26.63
N GLU A 433 -4.22 -22.69 26.79
CA GLU A 433 -4.86 -23.48 27.83
C GLU A 433 -4.63 -24.99 27.64
N GLN A 434 -4.61 -25.48 26.39
CA GLN A 434 -4.28 -26.87 26.11
C GLN A 434 -2.84 -27.21 26.52
N GLU A 435 -1.86 -26.37 26.19
CA GLU A 435 -0.46 -26.61 26.59
C GLU A 435 -0.28 -26.59 28.10
N ARG A 436 -0.97 -25.70 28.83
CA ARG A 436 -0.96 -25.71 30.30
C ARG A 436 -1.46 -27.04 30.87
N ARG A 437 -2.48 -27.64 30.25
CA ARG A 437 -2.99 -28.97 30.66
C ARG A 437 -1.99 -30.07 30.33
N GLU A 438 -1.31 -29.97 29.19
CA GLU A 438 -0.25 -30.89 28.78
C GLU A 438 0.98 -30.80 29.70
N GLU A 439 1.38 -29.60 30.10
CA GLU A 439 2.46 -29.37 31.08
C GLU A 439 2.11 -30.02 32.42
N TRP A 440 0.90 -29.77 32.94
CA TRP A 440 0.43 -30.41 34.16
C TRP A 440 0.44 -31.94 34.04
N ALA A 441 -0.09 -32.49 32.94
CA ALA A 441 -0.12 -33.93 32.70
C ALA A 441 1.31 -34.51 32.63
N LEU A 442 2.24 -33.82 31.98
CA LEU A 442 3.63 -34.22 31.89
C LEU A 442 4.32 -34.23 33.26
N GLU A 443 4.07 -33.23 34.11
CA GLU A 443 4.55 -33.20 35.49
C GLU A 443 4.02 -34.40 36.29
N ARG A 444 2.72 -34.73 36.18
CA ARG A 444 2.11 -35.89 36.85
C ARG A 444 2.72 -37.21 36.37
N VAL A 445 2.85 -37.38 35.05
CA VAL A 445 3.44 -38.59 34.44
C VAL A 445 4.91 -38.74 34.84
N THR A 446 5.66 -37.64 34.89
CA THR A 446 7.06 -37.63 35.34
C THR A 446 7.18 -37.97 36.83
N ALA A 447 6.19 -37.59 37.64
CA ALA A 447 6.06 -38.02 39.03
C ALA A 447 5.64 -39.50 39.20
N GLY A 448 5.43 -40.23 38.10
CA GLY A 448 5.12 -41.66 38.08
C GLY A 448 3.63 -42.00 38.00
N GLU A 449 2.76 -41.01 37.79
CA GLU A 449 1.33 -41.25 37.60
C GLU A 449 1.02 -41.88 36.23
N SER A 450 -0.13 -42.56 36.13
CA SER A 450 -0.60 -43.12 34.86
C SER A 450 -1.01 -42.02 33.88
N VAL A 451 -0.81 -42.25 32.59
CA VAL A 451 -1.41 -41.44 31.50
C VAL A 451 -2.94 -41.51 31.48
N ARG A 452 -3.51 -42.57 32.08
CA ARG A 452 -4.95 -42.71 32.24
C ARG A 452 -5.46 -41.62 33.18
N ASP A 453 -6.48 -40.91 32.74
CA ASP A 453 -7.16 -39.84 33.48
C ASP A 453 -6.30 -38.56 33.71
N THR A 454 -5.01 -38.57 33.34
CA THR A 454 -4.14 -37.38 33.25
C THR A 454 -4.08 -36.79 31.84
N TYR A 455 -4.09 -37.63 30.79
CA TYR A 455 -4.04 -37.21 29.40
C TYR A 455 -4.94 -38.06 28.48
N PRO A 456 -6.14 -37.58 28.09
CA PRO A 456 -6.72 -36.27 28.42
C PRO A 456 -7.12 -36.16 29.90
N LEU A 457 -7.04 -34.94 30.45
CA LEU A 457 -7.45 -34.63 31.83
C LEU A 457 -8.90 -35.06 32.09
N ALA A 458 -9.10 -35.94 33.07
CA ALA A 458 -10.42 -36.36 33.48
C ALA A 458 -11.16 -35.28 34.31
N LYS A 459 -12.49 -35.26 34.23
CA LYS A 459 -13.32 -34.22 34.86
C LYS A 459 -13.20 -34.19 36.38
N ASP A 460 -13.02 -35.34 37.02
CA ASP A 460 -12.83 -35.49 38.46
C ASP A 460 -11.48 -34.94 38.96
N ARG A 461 -10.49 -34.84 38.07
CA ARG A 461 -9.17 -34.26 38.36
C ARG A 461 -9.05 -32.77 38.02
N LEU A 462 -10.11 -32.15 37.52
CA LEU A 462 -10.12 -30.71 37.20
C LEU A 462 -9.75 -29.81 38.40
N PRO A 463 -10.20 -30.08 39.64
CA PRO A 463 -9.80 -29.27 40.80
C PRO A 463 -8.30 -29.30 41.09
N GLU A 464 -7.62 -30.43 40.83
CA GLU A 464 -6.17 -30.56 41.01
C GLU A 464 -5.41 -29.70 39.99
N TYR A 465 -5.88 -29.70 38.74
CA TYR A 465 -5.35 -28.86 37.68
C TYR A 465 -5.56 -27.36 37.97
N GLU A 466 -6.76 -26.97 38.41
CA GLU A 466 -7.07 -25.58 38.76
C GLU A 466 -6.20 -25.06 39.91
N ALA A 467 -5.98 -25.89 40.94
CA ALA A 467 -5.07 -25.56 42.04
C ALA A 467 -3.62 -25.41 41.57
N TRP A 468 -3.14 -26.30 40.69
CA TRP A 468 -1.81 -26.20 40.09
C TRP A 468 -1.66 -24.93 39.24
N ARG A 469 -2.67 -24.60 38.44
CA ARG A 469 -2.67 -23.41 37.57
C ARG A 469 -2.59 -22.13 38.39
N ALA A 470 -3.39 -22.02 39.44
CA ALA A 470 -3.37 -20.86 40.34
C ALA A 470 -1.98 -20.68 40.99
N ALA A 471 -1.34 -21.76 41.44
CA ALA A 471 -0.01 -21.70 42.04
C ALA A 471 1.10 -21.26 41.05
N LYS A 472 0.97 -21.62 39.76
CA LYS A 472 1.90 -21.20 38.69
C LYS A 472 1.70 -19.74 38.25
N GLU A 473 0.49 -19.18 38.41
CA GLU A 473 0.21 -17.77 38.07
C GLU A 473 0.65 -16.80 39.19
N GLU A 474 0.86 -17.28 40.41
CA GLU A 474 1.36 -16.50 41.55
C GLU A 474 2.91 -16.50 41.68
N SER A 475 3.61 -17.35 40.92
CA SER A 475 5.08 -17.50 40.90
C SER A 475 5.70 -16.80 39.70
#